data_AF-A0A963T270-F1
#
_entry.id   AF-A0A963T270-F1
#
_cell.length_a   1.000
_cell.length_b   1.000
_cell.length_c   1.000
_cell.angle_alpha   90.00
_cell.angle_beta   90.00
_cell.angle_gamma   90.00
#
_symmetry.space_group_name_H-M   'P 1'
#
loop_
_entity.id
_entity.type
_entity.pdbx_description
1 polymer ?
#
loop_
_entity_poly.entity_id
_entity_poly.type
_entity_poly.pdbx_seq_one_letter_code
_entity_poly.pdbx_strand_id
1 'polypeptide(L)'
;SGVGAVRMSIGPKDASGRRSVDPVEGSEFRLNADLIIKALGFEAEDLPVMFNAPQLKFSKRGVVETRPGSLETSIPGVFAAGDIVRGASLVVWAIVDGRKAAAEIIERVSTTSTTLLAAE
;
A
#
# COMPACT_ATOMS: atom_id res chain seq x y z
N SER A 1 -34.24 -9.27 2.64
CA SER A 1 -33.21 -8.36 3.19
C SER A 1 -32.71 -7.46 2.07
N GLY A 2 -32.02 -6.36 2.38
CA GLY A 2 -31.58 -5.38 1.38
C GLY A 2 -30.58 -4.39 1.97
N VAL A 3 -30.10 -3.44 1.17
CA VAL A 3 -29.12 -2.42 1.57
C VAL A 3 -29.81 -1.07 1.71
N GLY A 4 -29.66 -0.45 2.88
CA GLY A 4 -30.00 0.96 3.07
C GLY A 4 -28.93 1.84 2.43
N ALA A 5 -29.36 2.86 1.68
CA ALA A 5 -28.47 3.78 0.99
C ALA A 5 -29.02 5.21 1.07
N VAL A 6 -28.13 6.19 0.88
CA VAL A 6 -28.47 7.61 0.76
C VAL A 6 -27.99 8.12 -0.59
N ARG A 7 -28.66 9.13 -1.15
CA ARG A 7 -28.16 9.79 -2.36
C ARG A 7 -27.00 10.69 -1.99
N MET A 8 -26.05 10.79 -2.90
CA MET A 8 -24.87 11.65 -2.75
C MET A 8 -24.95 12.80 -3.75
N SER A 9 -24.53 13.99 -3.30
CA SER A 9 -24.33 15.17 -4.13
C SER A 9 -22.84 15.33 -4.45
N ILE A 10 -22.55 15.97 -5.57
CA ILE A 10 -21.18 16.18 -6.05
C ILE A 10 -20.84 17.66 -5.89
N GLY A 11 -19.84 17.95 -5.07
CA GLY A 11 -19.37 19.31 -4.83
C GLY A 11 -18.24 19.75 -5.78
N PRO A 12 -17.57 20.86 -5.44
CA PRO A 12 -16.44 21.38 -6.20
C PRO A 12 -15.24 20.43 -6.17
N LYS A 13 -14.31 20.64 -7.10
CA LYS A 13 -13.03 19.93 -7.10
C LYS A 13 -12.10 20.51 -6.03
N ASP A 14 -11.42 19.64 -5.31
CA ASP A 14 -10.28 20.00 -4.47
C ASP A 14 -9.00 20.20 -5.31
N ALA A 15 -7.89 20.51 -4.65
CA ALA A 15 -6.58 20.71 -5.28
C ALA A 15 -6.03 19.45 -5.98
N SER A 16 -6.50 18.25 -5.64
CA SER A 16 -6.16 16.99 -6.33
C SER A 16 -6.98 16.78 -7.61
N GLY A 17 -7.99 17.62 -7.84
CA GLY A 17 -8.94 17.49 -8.93
C GLY A 17 -10.11 16.54 -8.63
N ARG A 18 -10.14 15.92 -7.44
CA ARG A 18 -11.23 15.08 -6.98
C ARG A 18 -12.38 15.96 -6.49
N ARG A 19 -13.62 15.57 -6.80
CA ARG A 19 -14.80 16.28 -6.29
C ARG A 19 -15.17 15.79 -4.89
N SER A 20 -15.61 16.72 -4.02
CA SER A 20 -16.23 16.33 -2.76
C SER A 20 -17.55 15.60 -3.00
N VAL A 21 -17.91 14.73 -2.07
CA VAL A 21 -19.15 13.94 -2.12
C VAL A 21 -19.83 14.06 -0.77
N ASP A 22 -21.04 14.61 -0.76
CA ASP A 22 -21.77 14.93 0.46
C ASP A 22 -23.17 14.29 0.43
N PRO A 23 -23.64 13.66 1.52
CA PRO A 23 -24.95 13.02 1.57
C PRO A 23 -26.06 14.05 1.41
N VAL A 24 -27.14 13.67 0.70
CA VAL A 24 -28.35 14.50 0.58
C VAL A 24 -29.29 14.13 1.73
N GLU A 25 -29.57 15.08 2.60
CA GLU A 25 -30.47 14.89 3.76
C GLU A 25 -31.87 14.44 3.32
N GLY A 26 -32.47 13.47 4.03
CA GLY A 26 -33.81 12.96 3.73
C GLY A 26 -33.91 12.12 2.45
N SER A 27 -32.77 11.71 1.88
CA SER A 27 -32.73 10.93 0.63
C SER A 27 -32.58 9.43 0.82
N GLU A 28 -32.83 8.93 2.03
CA GLU A 28 -32.68 7.52 2.41
C GLU A 28 -33.61 6.64 1.57
N PHE A 29 -33.08 5.52 1.10
CA PHE A 29 -33.85 4.50 0.38
C PHE A 29 -33.29 3.11 0.65
N ARG A 30 -34.05 2.09 0.26
CA ARG A 30 -33.62 0.68 0.32
C ARG A 30 -33.52 0.10 -1.08
N LEU A 31 -32.43 -0.64 -1.29
CA LEU A 31 -32.22 -1.50 -2.45
C LEU A 31 -32.44 -2.95 -2.01
N ASN A 32 -33.33 -3.68 -2.68
CA ASN A 32 -33.48 -5.10 -2.44
C ASN A 32 -32.23 -5.83 -2.94
N ALA A 33 -31.67 -6.73 -2.11
CA ALA A 33 -30.47 -7.47 -2.45
C ALA A 33 -30.45 -8.82 -1.72
N ASP A 34 -30.20 -9.88 -2.48
CA ASP A 34 -30.01 -11.24 -1.95
C ASP A 34 -28.53 -11.54 -1.67
N LEU A 35 -27.61 -10.85 -2.38
CA LEU A 35 -26.16 -10.95 -2.21
C LEU A 35 -25.53 -9.55 -2.22
N ILE A 36 -24.57 -9.32 -1.32
CA ILE A 36 -23.81 -8.08 -1.21
C ILE A 36 -22.32 -8.41 -1.36
N ILE A 37 -21.64 -7.75 -2.30
CA ILE A 37 -20.19 -7.90 -2.53
C ILE A 37 -19.51 -6.56 -2.21
N LYS A 38 -18.62 -6.56 -1.21
CA LYS A 38 -17.84 -5.37 -0.83
C LYS A 38 -16.57 -5.29 -1.69
N ALA A 39 -16.51 -4.30 -2.57
CA ALA A 39 -15.36 -4.05 -3.46
C ALA A 39 -14.73 -2.67 -3.20
N LEU A 40 -14.46 -2.35 -1.92
CA LEU A 40 -13.91 -1.05 -1.51
C LEU A 40 -12.39 -0.92 -1.66
N GLY A 41 -11.73 -1.97 -2.16
CA GLY A 41 -10.27 -2.07 -2.21
C GLY A 41 -9.68 -2.79 -1.00
N PHE A 42 -8.36 -2.66 -0.86
CA PHE A 42 -7.56 -3.34 0.15
C PHE A 42 -6.64 -2.33 0.84
N GLU A 43 -6.33 -2.63 2.10
CA GLU A 43 -5.39 -1.88 2.93
C GLU A 43 -4.32 -2.84 3.45
N ALA A 44 -3.16 -2.33 3.86
CA ALA A 44 -2.15 -3.19 4.46
C ALA A 44 -2.59 -3.61 5.87
N GLU A 45 -2.26 -4.85 6.23
CA GLU A 45 -2.41 -5.35 7.59
C GLU A 45 -1.37 -4.73 8.54
N ASP A 46 -1.54 -4.94 9.84
CA ASP A 46 -0.58 -4.54 10.88
C ASP A 46 0.67 -5.43 10.89
N LEU A 47 1.50 -5.31 9.85
CA LEU A 47 2.71 -6.10 9.67
C LEU A 47 3.71 -5.99 10.82
N PRO A 48 3.93 -4.81 11.46
CA PRO A 48 4.84 -4.70 12.60
C PRO A 48 4.45 -5.65 13.74
N VAL A 49 3.15 -5.81 14.00
CA VAL A 49 2.65 -6.77 15.01
C VAL A 49 2.74 -8.20 14.48
N MET A 50 2.24 -8.46 13.27
CA MET A 50 2.19 -9.82 12.71
C MET A 50 3.56 -10.46 12.53
N PHE A 51 4.58 -9.67 12.19
CA PHE A 51 5.95 -10.14 12.00
C PHE A 51 6.82 -9.99 13.24
N ASN A 52 6.27 -9.52 14.36
CA ASN A 52 7.03 -9.17 15.57
C ASN A 52 8.23 -8.26 15.24
N ALA A 53 7.98 -7.25 14.40
CA ALA A 53 8.97 -6.35 13.83
C ALA A 53 8.56 -4.88 14.07
N PRO A 54 8.55 -4.40 15.32
CA PRO A 54 8.11 -3.04 15.66
C PRO A 54 8.93 -1.93 15.00
N GLN A 55 10.14 -2.26 14.52
CA GLN A 55 11.02 -1.36 13.77
C GLN A 55 10.60 -1.16 12.31
N LEU A 56 9.65 -1.95 11.77
CA LEU A 56 9.15 -1.81 10.40
C LEU A 56 8.26 -0.56 10.30
N LYS A 57 8.72 0.45 9.56
CA LYS A 57 8.02 1.73 9.46
C LYS A 57 6.97 1.70 8.37
N PHE A 58 5.89 2.42 8.64
CA PHE A 58 4.77 2.64 7.72
C PHE A 58 4.59 4.13 7.47
N SER A 59 4.25 4.48 6.24
CA SER A 59 3.85 5.84 5.89
C SER A 59 2.48 6.19 6.46
N LYS A 60 2.14 7.49 6.43
CA LYS A 60 0.79 7.97 6.80
C LYS A 60 -0.35 7.36 5.97
N ARG A 61 -0.05 6.73 4.82
CA ARG A 61 -1.03 6.07 3.95
C ARG A 61 -1.23 4.59 4.28
N GLY A 62 -0.59 4.07 5.33
CA GLY A 62 -0.72 2.67 5.74
C GLY A 62 0.01 1.69 4.81
N VAL A 63 1.14 2.10 4.23
CA VAL A 63 2.01 1.24 3.39
C VAL A 63 3.42 1.26 3.96
N VAL A 64 4.20 0.19 3.72
CA VAL A 64 5.58 0.06 4.19
C VAL A 64 6.42 1.19 3.62
N GLU A 65 7.17 1.87 4.50
CA GLU A 65 8.10 2.92 4.13
C GLU A 65 9.44 2.32 3.68
N THR A 66 9.90 2.73 2.50
CA THR A 66 11.24 2.41 1.99
C THR A 66 12.13 3.64 1.97
N ARG A 67 13.45 3.43 1.91
CA ARG A 67 14.44 4.51 1.87
C ARG A 67 14.32 5.33 0.59
N PRO A 68 14.60 6.65 0.63
CA PRO A 68 14.62 7.46 -0.59
C PRO A 68 15.58 6.88 -1.64
N GLY A 69 15.06 6.56 -2.82
CA GLY A 69 15.84 6.01 -3.93
C GLY A 69 16.15 4.50 -3.83
N SER A 70 15.63 3.80 -2.83
CA SER A 70 15.82 2.36 -2.62
C SER A 70 14.52 1.68 -2.21
N LEU A 71 14.47 0.35 -2.33
CA LEU A 71 13.38 -0.49 -1.83
C LEU A 71 13.71 -1.16 -0.49
N GLU A 72 14.86 -0.84 0.11
CA GLU A 72 15.19 -1.26 1.47
C GLU A 72 14.26 -0.54 2.47
N THR A 73 13.72 -1.31 3.41
CA THR A 73 12.84 -0.81 4.46
C THR A 73 13.63 -0.10 5.57
N SER A 74 12.95 0.28 6.65
CA SER A 74 13.61 0.72 7.89
C SER A 74 14.44 -0.39 8.55
N ILE A 75 14.24 -1.66 8.19
CA ILE A 75 15.01 -2.80 8.69
C ILE A 75 16.15 -3.09 7.70
N PRO A 76 17.43 -2.97 8.12
CA PRO A 76 18.56 -3.25 7.24
C PRO A 76 18.52 -4.67 6.65
N GLY A 77 18.65 -4.78 5.34
CA GLY A 77 18.62 -6.05 4.61
C GLY A 77 17.23 -6.59 4.30
N VAL A 78 16.16 -5.91 4.73
CA VAL A 78 14.78 -6.26 4.39
C VAL A 78 14.27 -5.27 3.36
N PHE A 79 13.73 -5.79 2.26
CA PHE A 79 13.22 -5.02 1.13
C PHE A 79 11.72 -5.23 0.97
N ALA A 80 11.02 -4.22 0.46
CA ALA A 80 9.59 -4.28 0.15
C ALA A 80 9.34 -3.73 -1.26
N ALA A 81 8.41 -4.32 -2.00
CA ALA A 81 8.13 -3.94 -3.38
C ALA A 81 6.65 -4.13 -3.74
N GLY A 82 6.16 -3.39 -4.73
CA GLY A 82 4.79 -3.48 -5.23
C GLY A 82 3.78 -2.76 -4.34
N ASP A 83 2.55 -3.28 -4.28
CA ASP A 83 1.41 -2.60 -3.66
C ASP A 83 1.61 -2.33 -2.16
N ILE A 84 2.42 -3.14 -1.45
CA ILE A 84 2.73 -2.89 -0.04
C ILE A 84 3.57 -1.62 0.19
N VAL A 85 4.19 -1.07 -0.86
CA VAL A 85 4.94 0.20 -0.83
C VAL A 85 4.15 1.33 -1.49
N ARG A 86 3.37 1.01 -2.54
CA ARG A 86 2.67 2.01 -3.37
C ARG A 86 1.23 2.30 -2.95
N GLY A 87 0.57 1.33 -2.32
CA GLY A 87 -0.88 1.20 -2.32
C GLY A 87 -1.38 0.55 -3.61
N ALA A 88 -2.71 0.36 -3.73
CA ALA A 88 -3.34 -0.30 -4.87
C ALA A 88 -2.83 0.26 -6.21
N SER A 89 -2.15 -0.58 -7.00
CA SER A 89 -1.48 -0.17 -8.23
C SER A 89 -1.66 -1.19 -9.38
N LEU A 90 -0.90 -0.98 -10.47
CA LEU A 90 -0.89 -1.87 -11.62
C LEU A 90 0.21 -2.92 -11.49
N VAL A 91 -0.05 -4.12 -12.03
CA VAL A 91 0.91 -5.24 -12.05
C VAL A 91 2.27 -4.83 -12.64
N VAL A 92 2.29 -3.98 -13.67
CA VAL A 92 3.55 -3.51 -14.28
C VAL A 92 4.44 -2.77 -13.28
N TRP A 93 3.85 -2.04 -12.33
CA TRP A 93 4.61 -1.35 -11.29
C TRP A 93 5.19 -2.32 -10.27
N ALA A 94 4.43 -3.33 -9.85
CA ALA A 94 4.95 -4.39 -9.00
C ALA A 94 6.12 -5.14 -9.65
N ILE A 95 6.06 -5.39 -10.97
CA ILE A 95 7.17 -6.00 -11.72
C ILE A 95 8.40 -5.09 -11.73
N VAL A 96 8.22 -3.80 -11.99
CA VAL A 96 9.33 -2.82 -11.99
C VAL A 96 9.97 -2.74 -10.61
N ASP A 97 9.19 -2.63 -9.55
CA ASP A 97 9.70 -2.55 -8.18
C ASP A 97 10.39 -3.86 -7.78
N GLY A 98 9.82 -5.02 -8.12
CA GLY A 98 10.44 -6.31 -7.86
C GLY A 98 11.81 -6.47 -8.54
N ARG A 99 11.95 -6.00 -9.79
CA ARG A 99 13.25 -6.00 -10.49
C ARG A 99 14.28 -5.10 -9.82
N LYS A 100 13.87 -3.92 -9.34
CA LYS A 100 14.76 -2.99 -8.62
C LYS A 100 15.20 -3.57 -7.28
N ALA A 101 14.26 -4.11 -6.50
CA ALA A 101 14.57 -4.75 -5.21
C ALA A 101 15.53 -5.92 -5.39
N ALA A 102 15.32 -6.76 -6.43
CA ALA A 102 16.24 -7.85 -6.74
C ALA A 102 17.66 -7.35 -7.05
N ALA A 103 17.80 -6.29 -7.84
CA ALA A 103 19.10 -5.70 -8.15
C ALA A 103 19.82 -5.18 -6.88
N GLU A 104 19.10 -4.47 -6.01
CA GLU A 104 19.65 -3.96 -4.74
C GLU A 104 20.04 -5.09 -3.77
N ILE A 105 19.24 -6.16 -3.70
CA ILE A 105 19.56 -7.36 -2.90
C ILE A 105 20.84 -8.02 -3.43
N ILE A 106 20.97 -8.19 -4.74
CA ILE A 106 22.15 -8.79 -5.37
C ILE A 106 23.40 -7.96 -5.06
N GLU A 107 23.32 -6.63 -5.22
CA GLU A 107 24.43 -5.72 -4.92
C GLU A 107 24.85 -5.83 -3.45
N ARG A 108 23.89 -5.82 -2.52
CA ARG A 108 24.16 -5.95 -1.08
C ARG A 108 24.86 -7.26 -0.73
N VAL A 109 24.34 -8.39 -1.21
CA VAL A 109 24.89 -9.71 -0.90
C VAL A 109 26.27 -9.88 -1.52
N SER A 110 26.47 -9.41 -2.76
CA SER A 110 27.76 -9.48 -3.45
C SER A 110 28.83 -8.62 -2.76
N THR A 111 28.45 -7.44 -2.27
CA THR A 111 29.33 -6.58 -1.49
C THR A 111 29.71 -7.24 -0.17
N THR A 112 28.74 -7.83 0.53
CA THR A 112 28.97 -8.53 1.81
C THR A 112 29.93 -9.71 1.65
N SER A 113 29.80 -10.50 0.58
CA SER A 113 30.73 -11.61 0.27
C SER A 113 32.16 -11.11 0.03
N THR A 114 32.33 -9.96 -0.62
CA THR A 114 33.65 -9.36 -0.86
C THR A 114 34.30 -8.88 0.45
N THR A 115 33.53 -8.28 1.35
CA THR A 115 34.05 -7.78 2.64
C THR A 115 34.46 -8.91 3.58
N LEU A 116 33.74 -10.03 3.57
CA LEU A 116 34.09 -11.21 4.38
C LEU A 116 35.37 -11.88 3.89
N LEU A 117 35.57 -11.99 2.58
CA LEU A 117 36.79 -12.54 1.98
C LEU A 117 38.03 -11.64 2.17
N ALA A 118 37.84 -10.33 2.36
CA ALA A 118 38.92 -9.39 2.62
C ALA A 118 39.26 -9.24 4.12
N ALA A 119 38.46 -9.85 5.01
CA ALA A 119 38.66 -9.84 6.45
C ALA A 119 39.33 -11.13 6.98
N GLU A 120 39.58 -12.11 6.11
CA GLU A 120 40.46 -13.28 6.32
C GLU A 120 41.88 -13.01 5.81
#